data_AF-A0A2L2Z0G5-F1
#
_entry.id   AF-A0A2L2Z0G5-F1
#
_cell.length_a   1.000
_cell.length_b   1.000
_cell.length_c   1.000
_cell.angle_alpha   90.00
_cell.angle_beta   90.00
_cell.angle_gamma   90.00
#
_symmetry.space_group_name_H-M   'P 1'
#
loop_
_entity.id
_entity.type
_entity.pdbx_description
1 polymer ?
#
loop_
_entity_poly.entity_id
_entity_poly.type
_entity_poly.pdbx_seq_one_letter_code
_entity_poly.pdbx_strand_id
1 'polypeptide(L)'
;LVELRRNGTYPFDVPESKSQVKCKYVIDQAAAIPQLVLTVVVSTQHTNDITLEELRTQVMQRVVLEVRPKHLRDEQTSNYIYPCGIFGNGGPKGDAGLTGRKISVDTYGGWGALGGGDFSGKDPTKVARSAAYAASWVAKSLVAANLCRRCLLQLSYAIGISEPLSISVISYGTSDKSSKELLKF
;
A
#
# COMPACT_ATOMS: atom_id res chain seq x y z
N LEU A 1 5.22 2.28 13.78
CA LEU A 1 5.57 1.02 14.47
C LEU A 1 7.04 0.71 14.33
N VAL A 2 7.52 0.26 13.16
CA VAL A 2 8.93 -0.14 12.96
C VAL A 2 9.94 0.93 13.39
N GLU A 3 9.67 2.20 13.12
CA GLU A 3 10.53 3.31 13.55
C GLU A 3 10.63 3.41 15.09
N LEU A 4 9.49 3.42 15.78
CA LEU A 4 9.42 3.48 17.25
C LEU A 4 10.06 2.27 17.93
N ARG A 5 10.00 1.11 17.29
CA ARG A 5 10.71 -0.09 17.75
C ARG A 5 12.23 0.07 17.58
N ARG A 6 12.67 0.47 16.39
CA ARG A 6 14.11 0.57 16.05
C ARG A 6 14.83 1.67 16.83
N ASN A 7 14.15 2.76 17.16
CA ASN A 7 14.72 3.86 17.94
C ASN A 7 14.60 3.66 19.46
N GLY A 8 14.03 2.53 19.92
CA GLY A 8 13.90 2.20 21.34
C GLY A 8 12.72 2.86 22.07
N THR A 9 11.89 3.66 21.39
CA THR A 9 10.69 4.26 22.01
C THR A 9 9.68 3.20 22.44
N TYR A 10 9.52 2.14 21.64
CA TYR A 10 8.68 0.98 21.93
C TYR A 10 9.55 -0.25 22.20
N PRO A 11 10.13 -0.37 23.41
CA PRO A 11 10.96 -1.53 23.76
C PRO A 11 10.15 -2.84 23.81
N PHE A 12 8.83 -2.73 24.00
CA PHE A 12 7.91 -3.87 24.04
C PHE A 12 7.52 -4.41 22.66
N ASP A 13 7.71 -3.63 21.58
CA ASP A 13 7.28 -4.02 20.24
C ASP A 13 8.29 -5.01 19.64
N VAL A 14 7.79 -6.08 19.03
CA VAL A 14 8.61 -7.07 18.32
C VAL A 14 8.25 -7.10 16.83
N PRO A 15 9.08 -7.69 15.94
CA PRO A 15 9.03 -7.36 14.51
C PRO A 15 7.74 -7.66 13.74
N GLU A 16 6.93 -8.66 14.13
CA GLU A 16 5.71 -9.00 13.38
C GLU A 16 4.59 -7.99 13.65
N SER A 17 4.20 -7.25 12.61
CA SER A 17 3.08 -6.31 12.66
C SER A 17 2.26 -6.33 11.38
N LYS A 18 0.96 -6.02 11.51
CA LYS A 18 -0.01 -5.92 10.43
C LYS A 18 -0.91 -4.71 10.66
N SER A 19 -1.22 -3.98 9.59
CA SER A 19 -2.17 -2.87 9.63
C SER A 19 -3.12 -2.91 8.44
N GLN A 20 -4.34 -2.44 8.64
CA GLN A 20 -5.34 -2.28 7.59
C GLN A 20 -6.10 -0.97 7.80
N VAL A 21 -6.39 -0.26 6.71
CA VAL A 21 -7.14 1.01 6.74
C VAL A 21 -8.29 0.94 5.74
N LYS A 22 -9.49 1.25 6.21
CA LYS A 22 -10.68 1.41 5.37
C LYS A 22 -10.98 2.91 5.23
N CYS A 23 -11.04 3.39 4.01
CA CYS A 23 -11.36 4.79 3.72
C CYS A 23 -12.70 4.89 2.98
N LYS A 24 -13.46 5.95 3.27
CA LYS A 24 -14.60 6.41 2.49
C LYS A 24 -14.09 7.34 1.39
N TYR A 25 -14.56 7.13 0.17
CA TYR A 25 -14.26 7.97 -0.98
C TYR A 25 -15.55 8.54 -1.56
N VAL A 26 -15.45 9.74 -2.13
CA VAL A 26 -16.39 10.25 -3.12
C VAL A 26 -15.73 10.13 -4.48
N ILE A 27 -16.51 9.71 -5.48
CA ILE A 27 -16.04 9.63 -6.85
C ILE A 27 -16.42 10.94 -7.55
N ASP A 28 -15.42 11.69 -7.96
CA ASP A 28 -15.55 12.94 -8.69
C ASP A 28 -14.92 12.77 -10.07
N GLN A 29 -15.74 12.75 -11.12
CA GLN A 29 -15.30 12.47 -12.50
C GLN A 29 -14.33 11.28 -12.57
N ALA A 30 -14.74 10.15 -11.97
CA ALA A 30 -13.96 8.91 -11.82
C ALA A 30 -12.68 8.97 -10.94
N ALA A 31 -12.24 10.14 -10.49
CA ALA A 31 -11.20 10.27 -9.47
C ALA A 31 -11.76 9.92 -8.08
N ALA A 32 -11.01 9.14 -7.30
CA ALA A 32 -11.40 8.81 -5.93
C ALA A 32 -10.84 9.84 -4.95
N ILE A 33 -11.72 10.63 -4.35
CA ILE A 33 -11.35 11.68 -3.40
C ILE A 33 -11.60 11.17 -1.98
N PRO A 34 -10.54 10.92 -1.17
CA PRO A 34 -10.71 10.42 0.19
C PRO A 34 -11.46 11.45 1.03
N GLN A 35 -12.51 10.99 1.70
CA GLN A 35 -13.32 11.84 2.59
C GLN A 35 -13.00 11.58 4.04
N LEU A 36 -12.84 10.29 4.40
CA LEU A 36 -12.74 9.87 5.79
C LEU A 36 -12.01 8.53 5.91
N VAL A 37 -11.19 8.37 6.95
CA VAL A 37 -10.77 7.04 7.42
C VAL A 37 -11.88 6.46 8.31
N LEU A 38 -12.57 5.43 7.82
CA LEU A 38 -13.67 4.77 8.52
C LEU A 38 -13.18 3.79 9.58
N THR A 39 -12.13 3.04 9.26
CA THR A 39 -11.65 1.96 10.12
C THR A 39 -10.14 1.88 10.07
N VAL A 40 -9.52 1.77 11.24
CA VAL A 40 -8.10 1.47 11.39
C VAL A 40 -7.97 0.18 12.17
N VAL A 41 -7.21 -0.77 11.64
CA VAL A 41 -6.84 -2.01 12.32
C VAL A 41 -5.33 -2.05 12.46
N VAL A 42 -4.83 -2.27 13.66
CA VAL A 42 -3.40 -2.44 13.93
C VAL A 42 -3.22 -3.60 14.89
N SER A 43 -2.41 -4.57 14.51
CA SER A 43 -1.95 -5.65 15.38
C SER A 43 -0.44 -5.73 15.26
N THR A 44 0.27 -5.77 16.39
CA THR A 44 1.68 -6.11 16.39
C THR A 44 1.99 -7.07 17.52
N GLN A 45 3.02 -7.87 17.29
CA GLN A 45 3.51 -8.79 18.29
C GLN A 45 4.23 -7.95 19.36
N HIS A 46 4.08 -8.33 20.63
CA HIS A 46 4.64 -7.58 21.77
C HIS A 46 5.11 -8.51 22.88
N THR A 47 6.02 -8.01 23.71
CA THR A 47 6.46 -8.65 24.95
C THR A 47 5.41 -8.56 26.04
N ASN A 48 5.57 -9.34 27.12
CA ASN A 48 4.71 -9.27 28.30
C ASN A 48 4.98 -8.05 29.21
N ASP A 49 5.95 -7.20 28.85
CA ASP A 49 6.37 -6.02 29.63
C ASP A 49 5.39 -4.83 29.52
N ILE A 50 4.30 -4.97 28.77
CA ILE A 50 3.29 -3.92 28.59
C ILE A 50 1.88 -4.49 28.76
N THR A 51 1.00 -3.73 29.41
CA THR A 51 -0.42 -4.09 29.49
C THR A 51 -1.11 -3.80 28.16
N LEU A 52 -2.15 -4.57 27.84
CA LEU A 52 -2.90 -4.37 26.59
C LEU A 52 -3.56 -2.98 26.52
N GLU A 53 -3.99 -2.43 27.65
CA GLU A 53 -4.57 -1.09 27.75
C GLU A 53 -3.55 -0.01 27.42
N GLU A 54 -2.36 -0.08 28.03
CA GLU A 54 -1.28 0.87 27.78
C GLU A 54 -0.82 0.80 26.32
N LEU A 55 -0.62 -0.42 25.81
CA LEU A 55 -0.24 -0.66 24.42
C LEU A 55 -1.26 -0.06 23.44
N ARG A 56 -2.57 -0.24 23.69
CA ARG A 56 -3.63 0.34 22.87
C ARG A 56 -3.57 1.86 22.88
N THR A 57 -3.37 2.44 24.06
CA THR A 57 -3.26 3.89 24.24
C THR A 57 -2.05 4.46 23.51
N GLN A 58 -0.87 3.86 23.71
CA GLN A 58 0.37 4.31 23.07
C GLN A 58 0.27 4.22 21.55
N VAL A 59 -0.20 3.09 21.01
CA VAL A 59 -0.36 2.90 19.56
C VAL A 59 -1.40 3.86 18.98
N MET A 60 -2.49 4.13 19.69
CA MET A 60 -3.46 5.13 19.24
C MET A 60 -2.80 6.52 19.13
N GLN A 61 -2.09 6.97 20.16
CA GLN A 61 -1.54 8.32 20.22
C GLN A 61 -0.34 8.52 19.30
N ARG A 62 0.67 7.65 19.38
CA ARG A 62 1.97 7.86 18.69
C ARG A 62 2.05 7.21 17.31
N VAL A 63 1.04 6.43 16.91
CA VAL A 63 1.01 5.80 15.59
C VAL A 63 -0.23 6.22 14.82
N VAL A 64 -1.43 5.82 15.27
CA VAL A 64 -2.66 6.04 14.50
C VAL A 64 -2.97 7.52 14.35
N LEU A 65 -2.95 8.28 15.46
CA LEU A 65 -3.19 9.72 15.42
C LEU A 65 -2.01 10.49 14.85
N GLU A 66 -0.79 9.99 14.91
CA GLU A 66 0.36 10.71 14.34
C GLU A 66 0.32 10.67 12.79
N VAL A 67 0.13 9.48 12.21
CA VAL A 67 0.21 9.31 10.74
C VAL A 67 -1.08 9.67 10.01
N ARG A 68 -2.24 9.66 10.69
CA ARG A 68 -3.53 9.93 10.06
C ARG A 68 -3.70 11.43 9.80
N PRO A 69 -3.90 11.87 8.54
CA PRO A 69 -4.08 13.30 8.23
C PRO A 69 -5.26 13.90 9.00
N LYS A 70 -5.08 15.11 9.54
CA LYS A 70 -6.10 15.78 10.39
C LYS A 70 -7.46 15.92 9.69
N HIS A 71 -7.47 16.25 8.41
CA HIS A 71 -8.68 16.42 7.61
C HIS A 71 -9.43 15.10 7.31
N LEU A 72 -8.85 13.94 7.61
CA LEU A 72 -9.51 12.63 7.47
C LEU A 72 -9.82 11.99 8.84
N ARG A 73 -9.78 12.77 9.93
CA ARG A 73 -10.15 12.32 11.28
C ARG A 73 -11.59 12.67 11.56
N ASP A 74 -12.31 11.72 12.14
CA ASP A 74 -13.68 11.90 12.60
C ASP A 74 -13.89 11.02 13.85
N GLU A 75 -14.87 11.39 14.66
CA GLU A 75 -15.26 10.64 15.86
C GLU A 75 -15.89 9.29 15.52
N GLN A 76 -16.44 9.14 14.31
CA GLN A 76 -17.03 7.90 13.80
C GLN A 76 -15.98 6.84 13.39
N THR A 77 -14.67 7.17 13.38
CA THR A 77 -13.65 6.19 13.01
C THR A 77 -13.58 5.04 14.03
N SER A 78 -13.80 3.82 13.56
CA SER A 78 -13.58 2.62 14.38
C SER A 78 -12.09 2.27 14.44
N ASN A 79 -11.51 2.20 15.64
CA ASN A 79 -10.10 1.85 15.84
C ASN A 79 -9.98 0.48 16.52
N TYR A 80 -9.55 -0.53 15.77
CA TYR A 80 -9.29 -1.89 16.25
C TYR A 80 -7.79 -2.06 16.51
N ILE A 81 -7.38 -1.73 17.72
CA ILE A 81 -5.97 -1.82 18.15
C ILE A 81 -5.83 -3.12 18.96
N TYR A 82 -5.16 -4.10 18.34
CA TYR A 82 -4.88 -5.43 18.88
C TYR A 82 -6.19 -6.12 19.30
N PRO A 83 -7.11 -6.35 18.35
CA PRO A 83 -8.41 -6.94 18.64
C PRO A 83 -8.29 -8.41 19.10
N CYS A 84 -7.21 -9.11 18.74
CA CYS A 84 -6.92 -10.46 19.20
C CYS A 84 -6.41 -10.53 20.66
N GLY A 85 -6.17 -9.38 21.30
CA GLY A 85 -5.59 -9.31 22.63
C GLY A 85 -4.07 -9.52 22.61
N ILE A 86 -3.59 -10.44 23.44
CA ILE A 86 -2.16 -10.73 23.60
C ILE A 86 -1.64 -11.42 22.33
N PHE A 87 -0.57 -10.88 21.77
CA PHE A 87 0.09 -11.43 20.59
C PHE A 87 1.57 -11.68 20.90
N GLY A 88 1.85 -12.72 21.68
CA GLY A 88 3.21 -13.05 22.14
C GLY A 88 4.01 -13.94 21.19
N ASN A 89 3.35 -14.88 20.49
CA ASN A 89 4.01 -15.78 19.54
C ASN A 89 3.72 -15.36 18.10
N GLY A 90 4.73 -14.87 17.39
CA GLY A 90 4.67 -14.49 15.98
C GLY A 90 5.94 -14.87 15.22
N GLY A 91 6.10 -14.30 14.04
CA GLY A 91 7.17 -14.58 13.10
C GLY A 91 7.08 -15.99 12.50
N PRO A 92 8.20 -16.51 11.96
CA PRO A 92 8.24 -17.84 11.35
C PRO A 92 7.81 -18.99 12.25
N LYS A 93 7.81 -18.78 13.58
CA LYS A 93 7.32 -19.76 14.56
C LYS A 93 5.80 -19.99 14.45
N GLY A 94 5.04 -18.96 14.07
CA GLY A 94 3.57 -19.00 14.02
C GLY A 94 2.99 -19.05 12.61
N ASP A 95 3.70 -18.56 11.59
CA ASP A 95 3.22 -18.50 10.21
C ASP A 95 4.41 -18.59 9.22
N ALA A 96 4.30 -19.47 8.22
CA ALA A 96 5.37 -19.70 7.26
C ALA A 96 5.46 -18.53 6.25
N GLY A 97 6.64 -17.92 6.16
CA GLY A 97 6.92 -16.84 5.20
C GLY A 97 7.47 -17.37 3.88
N LEU A 98 6.95 -16.86 2.76
CA LEU A 98 7.51 -17.11 1.43
C LEU A 98 7.62 -15.80 0.63
N THR A 99 8.68 -15.69 -0.17
CA THR A 99 8.88 -14.60 -1.13
C THR A 99 7.69 -14.48 -2.07
N GLY A 100 7.27 -13.25 -2.39
CA GLY A 100 6.18 -13.00 -3.34
C GLY A 100 4.76 -13.24 -2.82
N ARG A 101 4.56 -13.47 -1.52
CA ARG A 101 3.21 -13.66 -0.93
C ARG A 101 2.55 -12.38 -0.42
N LYS A 102 3.08 -11.21 -0.76
CA LYS A 102 2.57 -9.88 -0.37
C LYS A 102 2.52 -8.88 -1.53
N ILE A 103 2.41 -9.36 -2.78
CA ILE A 103 2.45 -8.53 -3.99
C ILE A 103 1.42 -7.37 -4.02
N SER A 104 0.23 -7.54 -3.42
CA SER A 104 -0.75 -6.44 -3.32
C SER A 104 -0.30 -5.34 -2.35
N VAL A 105 0.40 -5.72 -1.27
CA VAL A 105 1.02 -4.79 -0.32
C VAL A 105 2.23 -4.12 -0.95
N ASP A 106 3.03 -4.84 -1.75
CA ASP A 106 4.20 -4.30 -2.46
C ASP A 106 3.84 -3.30 -3.58
N THR A 107 2.55 -3.16 -3.92
CA THR A 107 2.06 -2.36 -5.05
C THR A 107 1.06 -1.31 -4.60
N TYR A 108 -0.22 -1.51 -4.92
CA TYR A 108 -1.25 -0.46 -4.87
C TYR A 108 -2.41 -0.81 -3.92
N GLY A 109 -2.24 -1.82 -3.06
CA GLY A 109 -3.21 -2.14 -2.01
C GLY A 109 -4.59 -2.53 -2.53
N GLY A 110 -4.65 -3.17 -3.71
CA GLY A 110 -5.89 -3.55 -4.39
C GLY A 110 -6.43 -2.54 -5.40
N TRP A 111 -5.85 -1.33 -5.50
CA TRP A 111 -6.16 -0.39 -6.57
C TRP A 111 -5.41 -0.72 -7.87
N GLY A 112 -5.96 -0.28 -9.01
CA GLY A 112 -5.35 -0.53 -10.32
C GLY A 112 -5.46 -2.00 -10.72
N ALA A 113 -4.34 -2.61 -11.13
CA ALA A 113 -4.28 -4.01 -11.53
C ALA A 113 -2.91 -4.62 -11.22
N LEU A 114 -2.83 -5.95 -11.21
CA LEU A 114 -1.61 -6.72 -11.01
C LEU A 114 -1.41 -7.75 -12.11
N GLY A 115 -0.20 -7.82 -12.66
CA GLY A 115 0.20 -8.82 -13.65
C GLY A 115 0.59 -10.18 -13.06
N GLY A 116 0.58 -10.32 -11.73
CA GLY A 116 0.82 -11.58 -11.02
C GLY A 116 2.28 -11.91 -10.67
N GLY A 117 3.27 -11.26 -11.28
CA GLY A 117 4.68 -11.45 -10.95
C GLY A 117 5.10 -10.76 -9.65
N ASP A 118 5.83 -11.46 -8.78
CA ASP A 118 6.50 -10.88 -7.61
C ASP A 118 7.80 -10.16 -7.98
N PHE A 119 8.31 -9.32 -7.06
CA PHE A 119 9.48 -8.47 -7.30
C PHE A 119 10.75 -8.92 -6.58
N SER A 120 10.63 -9.35 -5.33
CA SER A 120 11.77 -9.63 -4.45
C SER A 120 12.56 -10.84 -4.91
N GLY A 121 13.90 -10.75 -4.84
CA GLY A 121 14.80 -11.82 -5.29
C GLY A 121 15.05 -11.87 -6.80
N LYS A 122 14.49 -10.92 -7.58
CA LYS A 122 14.68 -10.83 -9.03
C LYS A 122 15.55 -9.63 -9.40
N ASP A 123 16.57 -9.86 -10.23
CA ASP A 123 17.39 -8.80 -10.82
C ASP A 123 16.59 -8.03 -11.91
N PRO A 124 17.05 -6.84 -12.34
CA PRO A 124 16.25 -5.95 -13.17
C PRO A 124 16.03 -6.45 -14.61
N THR A 125 16.69 -7.53 -15.05
CA THR A 125 16.38 -8.15 -16.34
C THR A 125 15.02 -8.85 -16.33
N LYS A 126 14.45 -9.12 -15.15
CA LYS A 126 13.14 -9.77 -15.01
C LYS A 126 12.05 -8.71 -15.14
N VAL A 127 11.37 -8.70 -16.27
CA VAL A 127 10.35 -7.70 -16.63
C VAL A 127 9.22 -7.58 -15.61
N ALA A 128 8.91 -8.64 -14.85
CA ALA A 128 7.97 -8.57 -13.73
C ALA A 128 8.30 -7.44 -12.74
N ARG A 129 9.59 -7.14 -12.55
CA ARG A 129 10.06 -6.05 -11.69
C ARG A 129 10.31 -4.75 -12.48
N SER A 130 11.13 -4.82 -13.52
CA SER A 130 11.56 -3.60 -14.25
C SER A 130 10.41 -2.94 -15.01
N ALA A 131 9.55 -3.70 -15.69
CA ALA A 131 8.40 -3.13 -16.40
C ALA A 131 7.33 -2.61 -15.42
N ALA A 132 7.13 -3.28 -14.27
CA ALA A 132 6.22 -2.75 -13.23
C ALA A 132 6.71 -1.40 -12.68
N TYR A 133 8.02 -1.24 -12.47
CA TYR A 133 8.60 0.03 -12.02
C TYR A 133 8.52 1.11 -13.10
N ALA A 134 8.83 0.78 -14.35
CA ALA A 134 8.67 1.69 -15.47
C ALA A 134 7.20 2.14 -15.62
N ALA A 135 6.26 1.21 -15.50
CA ALA A 135 4.83 1.52 -15.55
C ALA A 135 4.38 2.44 -14.41
N SER A 136 4.89 2.20 -13.21
CA SER A 136 4.65 3.07 -12.05
C SER A 136 5.18 4.49 -12.29
N TRP A 137 6.38 4.59 -12.85
CA TRP A 137 7.03 5.87 -13.14
C TRP A 137 6.27 6.67 -14.19
N VAL A 138 5.88 6.04 -15.29
CA VAL A 138 5.09 6.68 -16.35
C VAL A 138 3.72 7.10 -15.82
N ALA A 139 2.99 6.22 -15.12
CA ALA A 139 1.68 6.55 -14.55
C ALA A 139 1.76 7.74 -13.58
N LYS A 140 2.77 7.76 -12.71
CA LYS A 140 3.03 8.89 -11.81
C LYS A 140 3.32 10.17 -12.58
N SER A 141 4.09 10.08 -13.67
CA SER A 141 4.47 11.23 -14.49
C SER A 141 3.27 11.83 -15.24
N LEU A 142 2.39 10.99 -15.79
CA LEU A 142 1.15 11.45 -16.45
C LEU A 142 0.23 12.20 -15.49
N VAL A 143 0.09 11.71 -14.24
CA VAL A 143 -0.69 12.41 -13.21
C VAL A 143 0.00 13.70 -12.77
N ALA A 144 1.31 13.68 -12.54
CA ALA A 144 2.09 14.86 -12.13
C ALA A 144 2.10 15.96 -13.20
N ALA A 145 2.06 15.59 -14.48
CA ALA A 145 1.93 16.51 -15.61
C ALA A 145 0.50 17.05 -15.81
N ASN A 146 -0.44 16.72 -14.91
CA ASN A 146 -1.86 17.08 -15.00
C ASN A 146 -2.54 16.61 -16.31
N LEU A 147 -2.04 15.55 -16.94
CA LEU A 147 -2.66 14.97 -18.13
C LEU A 147 -3.87 14.09 -17.77
N CYS A 148 -3.91 13.58 -16.55
CA CYS A 148 -5.04 12.84 -15.99
C CYS A 148 -5.04 12.94 -14.46
N ARG A 149 -6.19 12.70 -13.81
CA ARG A 149 -6.25 12.65 -12.33
C ARG A 149 -5.93 11.27 -11.76
N ARG A 150 -6.08 10.23 -12.59
CA ARG A 150 -5.60 8.88 -12.33
C ARG A 150 -5.43 8.12 -13.63
N CYS A 151 -4.50 7.17 -13.64
CA CYS A 151 -4.39 6.23 -14.73
C CYS A 151 -3.89 4.86 -14.26
N LEU A 152 -4.09 3.87 -15.12
CA LEU A 152 -3.50 2.55 -15.06
C LEU A 152 -2.68 2.36 -16.34
N LEU A 153 -1.41 1.99 -16.19
CA LEU A 153 -0.56 1.57 -17.29
C LEU A 153 -0.39 0.05 -17.27
N GLN A 154 -0.50 -0.58 -18.44
CA GLN A 154 -0.20 -1.99 -18.63
C GLN A 154 0.87 -2.13 -19.71
N LEU A 155 1.87 -2.98 -19.41
CA LEU A 155 2.92 -3.39 -20.33
C LEU A 155 2.92 -4.92 -20.44
N SER A 156 3.16 -5.45 -21.63
CA SER A 156 3.37 -6.88 -21.84
C SER A 156 4.61 -7.15 -22.70
N TYR A 157 5.25 -8.30 -22.47
CA TYR A 157 6.50 -8.69 -23.12
C TYR A 157 6.46 -10.17 -23.48
N ALA A 158 7.23 -10.53 -24.50
CA ALA A 158 7.59 -11.92 -24.78
C ALA A 158 9.07 -12.14 -24.48
N ILE A 159 9.41 -13.37 -24.07
CA ILE A 159 10.78 -13.76 -23.79
C ILE A 159 11.65 -13.58 -25.04
N GLY A 160 12.81 -12.94 -24.88
CA GLY A 160 13.76 -12.70 -25.97
C GLY A 160 13.45 -11.49 -26.86
N ILE A 161 12.34 -10.77 -26.63
CA ILE A 161 12.00 -9.54 -27.35
C ILE A 161 12.26 -8.35 -26.43
N SER A 162 13.07 -7.39 -26.90
CA SER A 162 13.43 -6.19 -26.12
C SER A 162 12.27 -5.21 -26.00
N GLU A 163 11.49 -5.05 -27.07
CA GLU A 163 10.36 -4.13 -27.13
C GLU A 163 9.09 -4.74 -26.49
N PRO A 164 8.24 -3.93 -25.85
CA PRO A 164 6.95 -4.40 -25.34
C PRO A 164 6.04 -4.81 -26.49
N LEU A 165 5.32 -5.91 -26.30
CA LEU A 165 4.29 -6.38 -27.24
C LEU A 165 3.06 -5.49 -27.21
N SER A 166 2.73 -4.95 -26.04
CA SER A 166 1.64 -4.00 -25.89
C SER A 166 1.92 -2.99 -24.78
N ILE A 167 1.42 -1.78 -25.01
CA ILE A 167 1.39 -0.67 -24.06
C ILE A 167 -0.04 -0.13 -24.05
N SER A 168 -0.65 -0.07 -22.88
CA SER A 168 -2.01 0.45 -22.71
C SER A 168 -2.05 1.48 -21.57
N VAL A 169 -2.69 2.62 -21.83
CA VAL A 169 -2.98 3.66 -20.82
C VAL A 169 -4.49 3.77 -20.64
N ILE A 170 -4.96 3.62 -19.41
CA ILE A 170 -6.38 3.78 -19.04
C ILE A 170 -6.48 4.92 -18.03
N SER A 171 -6.99 6.07 -18.45
CA SER A 171 -7.15 7.26 -17.59
C SER A 171 -8.43 7.26 -16.76
N TYR A 172 -9.25 6.20 -16.86
CA TYR A 172 -10.58 6.12 -16.25
C TYR A 172 -11.51 7.28 -16.62
N GLY A 173 -11.29 7.94 -17.78
CA GLY A 173 -12.07 9.11 -18.18
C GLY A 173 -11.67 10.41 -17.46
N THR A 174 -10.55 10.42 -16.73
CA THR A 174 -10.06 11.59 -15.98
C THR A 174 -9.12 12.50 -16.77
N SER A 175 -9.10 12.33 -18.09
CA SER A 175 -8.22 13.01 -19.03
C SER A 175 -9.06 13.50 -20.20
N ASP A 176 -8.79 14.73 -20.64
CA ASP A 176 -9.38 15.27 -21.88
C ASP A 176 -8.72 14.68 -23.14
N LYS A 177 -7.58 14.00 -22.97
CA LYS A 177 -6.89 13.25 -24.02
C LYS A 177 -7.35 11.81 -24.06
N SER A 178 -7.46 11.27 -25.28
CA SER A 178 -7.67 9.84 -25.50
C SER A 178 -6.46 9.00 -25.07
N SER A 179 -6.68 7.70 -24.83
CA SER A 179 -5.58 6.76 -24.54
C SER A 179 -4.48 6.79 -25.61
N LYS A 180 -4.84 6.98 -26.89
CA LYS A 180 -3.89 7.04 -28.00
C LYS A 180 -3.01 8.29 -27.95
N GLU A 181 -3.56 9.41 -27.49
CA GLU A 181 -2.79 10.64 -27.32
C GLU A 181 -1.89 10.58 -26.09
N LEU A 182 -2.37 9.99 -24.99
CA LEU A 182 -1.57 9.79 -23.78
C LEU A 182 -0.35 8.91 -24.04
N LEU A 183 -0.45 7.92 -24.93
CA LEU A 183 0.67 7.05 -25.34
C LEU A 183 1.80 7.77 -26.09
N LYS A 184 1.61 9.03 -26.52
CA LYS A 184 2.63 9.81 -27.23
C LYS A 184 3.54 10.62 -26.29
N PHE A 185 3.18 10.74 -25.02
CA PHE A 185 3.96 11.42 -23.98
C PHE A 185 4.83 10.41 -23.23
#